data_AF-K1T0B7-F1
#
_entry.id   AF-K1T0B7-F1
#
_cell.length_a   1.000
_cell.length_b   1.000
_cell.length_c   1.000
_cell.angle_alpha   90.00
_cell.angle_beta   90.00
_cell.angle_gamma   90.00
#
_symmetry.space_group_name_H-M   'P 1'
#
loop_
_entity.id
_entity.type
_entity.pdbx_description
1 polymer ?
#
loop_
_entity_poly.entity_id
_entity_poly.type
_entity_poly.pdbx_seq_one_letter_code
_entity_poly.pdbx_strand_id
1 'polypeptide(L)' 'IGAHKAFAITRLMKKAKFILVSALDKKLAKDLLFEAVDDVDEAIALAEKYVGDDYKILLMPQGSLTVPVLKNN' A
#
# COMPACT_ATOMS: atom_id res chain seq x y z
N ILE A 1 -17.06 14.09 -8.30
CA ILE A 1 -16.63 12.86 -9.04
C ILE A 1 -15.40 12.16 -8.41
N GLY A 2 -14.56 12.83 -7.59
CA GLY A 2 -13.36 12.22 -6.99
C GLY A 2 -13.62 11.23 -5.84
N ALA A 3 -14.48 11.58 -4.87
CA ALA A 3 -14.68 10.79 -3.65
C ALA A 3 -15.18 9.35 -3.92
N HIS A 4 -16.14 9.18 -4.84
CA HIS A 4 -16.65 7.86 -5.21
C HIS A 4 -15.60 6.96 -5.89
N LYS A 5 -14.63 7.55 -6.62
CA LYS A 5 -13.53 6.79 -7.22
C LYS A 5 -12.49 6.39 -6.18
N ALA A 6 -12.11 7.32 -5.30
CA ALA A 6 -11.20 7.03 -4.19
C ALA A 6 -11.77 5.93 -3.29
N PHE A 7 -13.08 5.96 -3.02
CA PHE A 7 -13.76 4.91 -2.28
C PHE A 7 -13.73 3.55 -3.01
N ALA A 8 -13.82 3.51 -4.33
CA ALA A 8 -13.71 2.23 -5.05
C ALA A 8 -12.33 1.57 -4.88
N ILE A 9 -11.26 2.36 -4.74
CA ILE A 9 -9.90 1.86 -4.51
C ILE A 9 -9.76 1.21 -3.12
N THR A 10 -10.51 1.67 -2.11
CA THR A 10 -10.49 1.05 -0.77
C THR A 10 -10.98 -0.40 -0.79
N ARG A 11 -11.73 -0.82 -1.82
CA ARG A 11 -12.12 -2.23 -2.01
C ARG A 11 -10.90 -3.15 -2.16
N LEU A 12 -9.79 -2.66 -2.71
CA LEU A 12 -8.54 -3.44 -2.81
C LEU A 12 -7.90 -3.69 -1.45
N MET A 13 -8.15 -2.82 -0.46
CA MET A 13 -7.67 -3.01 0.92
C MET A 13 -8.30 -4.24 1.59
N LYS A 14 -9.38 -4.81 1.04
CA LYS A 14 -9.94 -6.10 1.48
C LYS A 14 -9.15 -7.31 0.96
N LYS A 15 -8.35 -7.13 -0.08
CA LYS A 15 -7.60 -8.22 -0.75
C LYS A 15 -6.10 -8.19 -0.46
N ALA A 16 -5.58 -7.02 -0.12
CA ALA A 16 -4.17 -6.83 0.21
C ALA A 16 -4.03 -5.88 1.40
N LYS A 17 -2.97 -6.06 2.18
CA LYS A 17 -2.61 -5.12 3.25
C LYS A 17 -1.93 -3.89 2.64
N PHE A 18 -2.43 -2.71 2.98
CA PHE A 18 -1.84 -1.44 2.57
C PHE A 18 -1.11 -0.84 3.77
N ILE A 19 0.15 -0.44 3.55
CA ILE A 19 0.96 0.29 4.50
C ILE A 19 1.36 1.59 3.83
N LEU A 20 1.05 2.72 4.47
CA LEU A 20 1.31 4.05 3.95
C LEU A 20 2.59 4.61 4.58
N VAL A 21 3.64 4.80 3.78
CA VAL A 21 4.82 5.56 4.23
C VAL A 21 4.55 7.04 3.99
N SER A 22 4.37 7.82 5.06
CA SER A 22 4.04 9.24 4.95
C SER A 22 4.24 9.99 6.25
N ALA A 23 4.65 11.26 6.15
CA ALA A 23 4.67 12.23 7.25
C ALA A 23 3.27 12.77 7.63
N LEU A 24 2.20 12.15 7.12
CA LEU A 24 0.82 12.50 7.49
C LEU A 24 0.58 12.24 8.98
N ASP A 25 -0.22 13.10 9.61
CA ASP A 25 -0.69 12.86 10.97
C ASP A 25 -1.33 11.47 11.10
N LYS A 26 -0.91 10.71 12.12
CA LYS A 26 -1.29 9.31 12.28
C LYS A 26 -2.79 9.14 12.53
N LYS A 27 -3.45 10.10 13.18
CA LYS A 27 -4.89 10.07 13.40
C LYS A 27 -5.63 10.27 12.07
N LEU A 28 -5.21 11.27 11.27
CA LEU A 28 -5.77 11.49 9.95
C LEU A 28 -5.55 10.28 9.01
N ALA A 29 -4.37 9.67 9.01
CA ALA A 29 -4.10 8.46 8.22
C ALA A 29 -5.05 7.31 8.60
N LYS A 30 -5.27 7.11 9.91
CA LYS A 30 -6.20 6.11 10.43
C LYS A 30 -7.65 6.41 10.06
N ASP A 31 -8.06 7.68 10.13
CA ASP A 31 -9.40 8.12 9.70
C ASP A 31 -9.61 7.88 8.19
N LEU A 32 -8.52 7.90 7.40
CA LEU A 32 -8.49 7.51 5.99
C LEU A 32 -8.30 6.00 5.75
N LEU A 33 -8.39 5.18 6.80
CA LEU A 33 -8.28 3.71 6.78
C LEU A 33 -6.88 3.17 6.45
N PHE A 34 -5.84 3.99 6.57
CA PHE A 34 -4.46 3.57 6.40
C PHE A 34 -3.79 3.23 7.72
N GLU A 35 -2.88 2.26 7.67
CA GLU A 35 -1.84 2.07 8.68
C GLU A 35 -0.58 2.77 8.17
N ALA A 36 -0.16 3.84 8.86
CA ALA A 36 0.91 4.71 8.39
C ALA A 36 2.18 4.60 9.25
N VAL A 37 3.32 4.50 8.57
CA VAL A 37 4.67 4.44 9.14
C VAL A 37 5.51 5.60 8.61
N ASP A 38 6.64 5.89 9.25
CA ASP A 38 7.43 7.09 8.92
C ASP A 38 8.44 6.83 7.81
N ASP A 39 8.93 5.60 7.68
CA ASP A 39 9.91 5.22 6.67
C ASP A 39 9.65 3.83 6.04
N VAL A 40 10.51 3.49 5.09
CA VAL A 40 10.40 2.26 4.30
C VAL A 40 10.82 1.03 5.11
N ASP A 41 11.78 1.17 6.02
CA ASP A 41 12.28 0.04 6.81
C ASP A 41 11.20 -0.43 7.81
N GLU A 42 10.51 0.51 8.45
CA GLU A 42 9.32 0.23 9.26
C GLU A 42 8.21 -0.43 8.44
N ALA A 43 8.03 -0.01 7.19
CA ALA A 43 7.00 -0.58 6.30
C ALA A 43 7.31 -2.04 5.94
N ILE A 44 8.57 -2.35 5.66
CA ILE A 44 9.01 -3.72 5.34
C ILE A 44 8.87 -4.62 6.57
N ALA A 45 9.37 -4.18 7.73
CA ALA A 45 9.26 -4.94 8.98
C ALA A 45 7.80 -5.18 9.40
N LEU A 46 6.89 -4.24 9.10
CA LEU A 46 5.46 -4.45 9.29
C LEU A 46 4.85 -5.41 8.25
N ALA A 47 5.26 -5.32 6.99
CA ALA A 47 4.79 -6.19 5.91
C ALA A 47 5.15 -7.67 6.17
N GLU A 48 6.37 -7.95 6.64
CA GLU A 48 6.86 -9.30 6.98
C GLU A 48 5.92 -10.02 7.96
N LYS A 49 5.34 -9.30 8.93
CA LYS A 49 4.35 -9.87 9.88
C LYS A 49 3.08 -10.39 9.20
N TYR A 50 2.78 -9.92 7.98
CA TYR A 50 1.61 -10.32 7.21
C TYR A 50 1.93 -11.35 6.12
N VAL A 51 3.11 -11.27 5.50
CA VAL A 51 3.48 -12.14 4.36
C VAL A 51 4.43 -13.28 4.72
N GLY A 52 5.03 -13.24 5.91
CA GLY A 52 6.06 -14.18 6.36
C GLY A 52 7.47 -13.82 5.88
N ASP A 53 8.44 -14.65 6.24
CA ASP A 53 9.87 -14.35 6.05
C ASP A 53 10.40 -14.71 4.64
N ASP A 54 9.68 -15.53 3.87
CA ASP A 54 10.02 -15.90 2.49
C ASP A 54 9.14 -15.15 1.49
N TYR A 55 9.50 -13.89 1.21
CA TYR A 55 8.73 -13.01 0.34
C TYR A 55 9.57 -12.48 -0.83
N LYS A 56 8.87 -12.05 -1.89
CA LYS A 56 9.48 -11.41 -3.05
C LYS A 56 9.03 -9.96 -3.14
N ILE A 57 9.95 -9.08 -3.47
CA ILE A 57 9.65 -7.66 -3.67
C ILE A 57 9.51 -7.38 -5.17
N LEU A 58 8.36 -6.80 -5.55
CA LEU A 58 8.19 -6.12 -6.83
C LEU A 58 8.29 -4.61 -6.59
N LEU A 59 9.37 -3.99 -7.06
CA LEU A 59 9.60 -2.56 -6.90
C LEU A 59 9.05 -1.78 -8.09
N MET A 60 8.20 -0.77 -7.83
CA MET A 60 7.69 0.19 -8.83
C MET A 60 8.01 1.62 -8.37
N PRO A 61 9.17 2.19 -8.75
CA PRO A 61 9.60 3.50 -8.26
C PRO A 61 8.65 4.65 -8.60
N GLN A 62 7.90 4.54 -9.70
CA GLN A 62 6.92 5.53 -10.17
C GLN A 62 5.59 4.85 -10.48
N GLY A 63 4.87 4.42 -9.44
CA GLY A 63 3.63 3.66 -9.59
C GLY A 63 2.53 4.35 -10.41
N SER A 64 2.44 5.69 -10.37
CA SER A 64 1.44 6.47 -11.13
C SER A 64 1.69 6.48 -12.64
N LEU A 65 2.92 6.24 -13.07
CA LEU A 65 3.33 6.20 -14.48
C LEU A 65 3.61 4.77 -14.97
N THR A 66 3.42 3.78 -14.10
CA THR A 66 3.69 2.38 -14.40
C THR A 66 2.40 1.66 -14.79
N VAL A 67 2.40 1.00 -15.94
CA VAL A 67 1.31 0.09 -16.35
C VAL A 67 1.83 -1.34 -16.28
N PRO A 68 1.56 -2.08 -15.19
CA PRO A 68 2.04 -3.46 -15.06
C PRO A 68 1.30 -4.35 -16.06
N VAL A 69 2.05 -5.14 -16.81
CA VAL A 69 1.51 -6.14 -17.74
C VAL A 69 1.70 -7.52 -17.14
N LEU A 70 0.61 -8.29 -17.07
CA LEU A 70 0.69 -9.70 -16.70
C LEU A 70 1.40 -10.44 -17.83
N LYS A 71 2.50 -11.12 -17.50
CA LYS A 71 3.18 -11.99 -18.45
C LYS A 71 2.25 -13.19 -18.67
N ASN A 72 1.67 -13.30 -19.86
CA ASN A 72 1.00 -14.53 -20.26
C ASN A 72 2.10 -15.56 -20.53
N ASN A 73 2.00 -16.72 -19.89
CA ASN A 73 2.79 -17.91 -20.23
C ASN A 73 2.33 -18.47 -21.56
#